data_AF-A0A4Q7PGB6-F1
#
_entry.id   AF-A0A4Q7PGB6-F1
#
_cell.length_a   1.000
_cell.length_b   1.000
_cell.length_c   1.000
_cell.angle_alpha   90.00
_cell.angle_beta   90.00
_cell.angle_gamma   90.00
#
_symmetry.space_group_name_H-M   'P 1'
#
loop_
_entity.id
_entity.type
_entity.pdbx_description
1 polymer ?
#
loop_
_entity_poly.entity_id
_entity_poly.type
_entity_poly.pdbx_seq_one_letter_code
_entity_poly.pdbx_strand_id
1 'polypeptide(L)'
;MDRSILAMGIILMLTWPKVVYAQQQKSLSEVDRVTYELFLQKNWDGLIAEGNQALNQGMDYYYLRVRMGIAYYEKQNYHLAARHFEKALEMNYTEEYVKEYLYYSYLFSGRQADAQVLASSFPDSLKRKTNTDQPGFVTGLDLAYNYTGIADPAILDDFTSNVPLDRDGAQFIPRQHHYFFIGLQHHLSPRLSFYHGYSHLQVSHLRYVQASEEAVKENDFPSTLHQYYASANLLVAKGFSVSGGIHFINSGYNSITQIVSGSPGRPTIRSVATRVNNNDLVAFASLYKRFDFITLGASYYRGTVADFIQNQTDIRLILYPFGNLNLYTITTGSYQNQDYKDGNINNRTILDQQIGAKINNWLWAEAYGTFGELENFFLKDGLVIFNRMDLVKQRLGGRLILLPAPKWSLTLDYSYMSNQSQFIQVPFTGENFNQKNYQIHSITAISSWKF
;
A
#
# COMPACT_ATOMS: atom_id res chain seq x y z
N MET A 1 23.13 -62.69 -21.66
CA MET A 1 22.97 -63.24 -23.02
C MET A 1 21.73 -64.11 -22.94
N ASP A 2 20.56 -63.79 -23.51
CA ASP A 2 20.20 -63.01 -24.70
C ASP A 2 18.81 -62.37 -24.45
N ARG A 3 18.49 -61.09 -24.67
CA ARG A 3 18.54 -60.23 -25.87
C ARG A 3 18.00 -60.90 -27.14
N SER A 4 16.67 -60.92 -27.28
CA SER A 4 15.93 -60.48 -28.48
C SER A 4 14.53 -61.10 -28.46
N ILE A 5 13.48 -60.25 -28.49
CA ILE A 5 12.11 -60.50 -29.04
C ILE A 5 11.12 -59.39 -28.59
N LEU A 6 11.44 -58.60 -27.56
CA LEU A 6 10.62 -57.43 -27.18
C LEU A 6 11.19 -56.11 -27.72
N ALA A 7 11.33 -56.01 -29.05
CA ALA A 7 11.78 -54.76 -29.69
C ALA A 7 11.07 -54.45 -31.04
N MET A 8 9.96 -55.12 -31.35
CA MET A 8 9.21 -54.90 -32.60
C MET A 8 7.74 -54.54 -32.42
N GLY A 9 7.33 -54.18 -31.19
CA GLY A 9 5.95 -53.78 -30.88
C GLY A 9 5.75 -52.31 -30.44
N ILE A 10 6.82 -51.52 -30.26
CA ILE A 10 6.73 -50.15 -29.70
C ILE A 10 7.23 -49.07 -30.68
N ILE A 11 7.89 -49.44 -31.78
CA ILE A 11 8.40 -48.46 -32.77
C ILE A 11 7.35 -48.06 -33.82
N LEU A 12 6.19 -48.74 -33.87
CA LEU A 12 5.11 -48.44 -34.84
C LEU A 12 3.99 -47.53 -34.28
N MET A 13 4.11 -47.02 -33.05
CA MET A 13 3.18 -46.02 -32.48
C MET A 13 3.72 -44.57 -32.46
N LEU A 14 4.89 -44.30 -33.06
CA LEU A 14 5.53 -42.97 -33.02
C LEU A 14 5.48 -42.19 -34.33
N THR A 15 4.79 -42.68 -35.36
CA THR A 15 4.57 -41.93 -36.60
C THR A 15 3.07 -41.83 -36.89
N TRP A 16 2.32 -41.19 -35.99
CA TRP A 16 1.08 -40.57 -36.42
C TRP A 16 1.48 -39.36 -37.27
N PRO A 17 1.21 -39.33 -38.58
CA PRO A 17 1.41 -38.11 -39.34
C PRO A 17 0.51 -37.07 -38.70
N LYS A 18 1.12 -36.06 -38.09
CA LYS A 18 0.40 -34.82 -37.84
C LYS A 18 -0.04 -34.36 -39.21
N VAL A 19 -1.31 -34.61 -39.55
CA VAL A 19 -1.99 -33.88 -40.59
C VAL A 19 -2.04 -32.46 -40.07
N VAL A 20 -0.95 -31.73 -40.31
CA VAL A 20 -0.91 -30.30 -40.26
C VAL A 20 -1.84 -29.91 -41.38
N TYR A 21 -3.11 -29.70 -41.05
CA TYR A 21 -3.93 -28.81 -41.85
C TYR A 21 -3.15 -27.50 -41.84
N ALA A 22 -2.40 -27.25 -42.91
CA ALA A 22 -1.94 -25.92 -43.23
C ALA A 22 -3.22 -25.12 -43.46
N GLN A 23 -3.75 -24.53 -42.38
CA GLN A 23 -4.74 -23.48 -42.52
C GLN A 23 -4.09 -22.47 -43.46
N GLN A 24 -4.71 -22.28 -44.62
CA GLN A 24 -4.22 -21.35 -45.62
C GLN A 24 -4.01 -20.02 -44.92
N GLN A 25 -2.74 -19.59 -44.81
CA GLN A 25 -2.39 -18.40 -44.06
C GLN A 25 -3.09 -17.23 -44.73
N LYS A 26 -4.01 -16.59 -44.00
CA LYS A 26 -4.73 -15.43 -44.50
C LYS A 26 -3.71 -14.37 -44.91
N SER A 27 -3.93 -13.78 -46.07
CA SER A 27 -3.17 -12.61 -46.50
C SER A 27 -3.47 -11.41 -45.59
N LEU A 28 -2.56 -10.43 -45.56
CA LEU A 28 -2.77 -9.19 -44.80
C LEU A 28 -4.09 -8.51 -45.19
N SER A 29 -4.42 -8.48 -46.48
CA SER A 29 -5.68 -7.91 -46.99
C SER A 29 -6.92 -8.67 -46.52
N GLU A 30 -6.85 -10.00 -46.43
CA GLU A 30 -7.94 -10.80 -45.88
C GLU A 30 -8.12 -10.55 -44.38
N VAL A 31 -7.03 -10.48 -43.62
CA VAL A 31 -7.09 -10.14 -42.19
C VAL A 31 -7.64 -8.74 -41.99
N ASP A 32 -7.21 -7.76 -42.78
CA ASP A 32 -7.74 -6.39 -42.70
C ASP A 32 -9.23 -6.35 -42.96
N ARG A 33 -9.71 -7.00 -44.03
CA ARG A 33 -11.13 -7.09 -44.35
C ARG A 33 -11.92 -7.75 -43.21
N VAL A 34 -11.48 -8.92 -42.73
CA VAL A 34 -12.19 -9.69 -41.70
C VAL A 34 -12.23 -8.91 -40.38
N THR A 35 -11.10 -8.36 -39.94
CA THR A 35 -11.04 -7.59 -38.69
C THR A 35 -11.84 -6.29 -38.78
N TYR A 36 -11.90 -5.65 -39.95
CA TYR A 36 -12.76 -4.49 -40.17
C TYR A 36 -14.25 -4.87 -40.13
N GLU A 37 -14.63 -5.97 -40.76
CA GLU A 37 -16.00 -6.48 -40.74
C GLU A 37 -16.46 -6.79 -39.30
N LEU A 38 -15.62 -7.50 -38.54
CA LEU A 38 -15.88 -7.80 -37.12
C LEU A 38 -15.99 -6.53 -36.27
N PHE A 39 -15.16 -5.53 -36.57
CA PHE A 39 -15.23 -4.21 -35.92
C PHE A 39 -16.55 -3.50 -36.18
N LEU A 40 -17.02 -3.46 -37.44
CA LEU A 40 -18.31 -2.87 -37.80
C LEU A 40 -19.49 -3.59 -37.14
N GLN A 41 -19.40 -4.92 -37.01
CA GLN A 41 -20.38 -5.76 -36.32
C GLN A 41 -20.32 -5.63 -34.79
N LYS A 42 -19.32 -4.91 -34.24
CA LYS A 42 -19.01 -4.87 -32.81
C LYS A 42 -18.78 -6.26 -32.20
N ASN A 43 -18.34 -7.21 -33.02
CA ASN A 43 -17.98 -8.55 -32.58
C ASN A 43 -16.57 -8.51 -31.98
N TRP A 44 -16.47 -7.98 -30.76
CA TRP A 44 -15.19 -7.75 -30.08
C TRP A 44 -14.44 -9.05 -29.81
N ASP A 45 -15.12 -10.11 -29.39
CA ASP A 45 -14.48 -11.39 -29.10
C ASP A 45 -13.92 -12.02 -30.38
N GLY A 46 -14.67 -11.99 -31.49
CA GLY A 46 -14.18 -12.43 -32.80
C GLY A 46 -13.01 -11.59 -33.30
N LEU A 47 -13.09 -10.26 -33.18
CA LEU A 47 -12.02 -9.34 -33.58
C LEU A 47 -10.73 -9.58 -32.78
N ILE A 48 -10.85 -9.79 -31.46
CA ILE A 48 -9.72 -10.10 -30.58
C ILE A 48 -9.11 -11.45 -30.97
N ALA A 49 -9.92 -12.48 -31.21
CA ALA A 49 -9.44 -13.80 -31.60
C ALA A 49 -8.69 -13.76 -32.94
N GLU A 50 -9.29 -13.18 -33.97
CA GLU A 50 -8.69 -13.02 -35.29
C GLU A 50 -7.41 -12.17 -35.23
N GLY A 51 -7.44 -11.06 -34.49
CA GLY A 51 -6.29 -10.19 -34.35
C GLY A 51 -5.13 -10.83 -33.60
N ASN A 52 -5.39 -11.59 -32.53
CA ASN A 52 -4.35 -12.35 -31.84
C ASN A 52 -3.74 -13.43 -32.75
N GLN A 53 -4.56 -14.12 -33.56
CA GLN A 53 -4.06 -15.06 -34.56
C GLN A 53 -3.16 -14.37 -35.60
N ALA A 54 -3.58 -13.22 -36.12
CA ALA A 54 -2.80 -12.44 -37.07
C ALA A 54 -1.46 -11.96 -36.49
N LEU A 55 -1.46 -11.45 -35.26
CA LEU A 55 -0.23 -11.03 -34.55
C LEU A 55 0.73 -12.21 -34.33
N ASN A 56 0.22 -13.39 -33.97
CA ASN A 56 1.03 -14.60 -33.82
C ASN A 56 1.64 -15.07 -35.16
N GLN A 57 1.02 -14.73 -36.28
CA GLN A 57 1.53 -14.98 -37.64
C GLN A 57 2.45 -13.86 -38.15
N GLY A 58 2.79 -12.87 -37.31
CA GLY A 58 3.67 -11.76 -37.66
C GLY A 58 3.01 -10.61 -38.44
N MET A 59 1.68 -10.65 -38.60
CA MET A 59 0.93 -9.55 -39.21
C MET A 59 0.63 -8.48 -38.16
N ASP A 60 1.45 -7.43 -38.13
CA ASP A 60 1.31 -6.31 -37.20
C ASP A 60 1.29 -4.98 -37.96
N TYR A 61 0.11 -4.36 -38.05
CA TYR A 61 -0.10 -3.08 -38.75
C TYR A 61 -1.07 -2.19 -37.99
N TYR A 62 -1.05 -0.91 -38.33
CA TYR A 62 -1.71 0.16 -37.59
C TYR A 62 -3.20 -0.11 -37.30
N TYR A 63 -4.01 -0.34 -38.34
CA TYR A 63 -5.46 -0.52 -38.16
C TYR A 63 -5.82 -1.78 -37.37
N LEU A 64 -5.03 -2.85 -37.46
CA LEU A 64 -5.21 -4.02 -36.61
C LEU A 64 -5.06 -3.65 -35.14
N ARG A 65 -3.98 -2.94 -34.80
CA ARG A 65 -3.72 -2.48 -33.43
C ARG A 65 -4.82 -1.56 -32.93
N VAL A 66 -5.27 -0.60 -33.72
CA VAL A 66 -6.37 0.31 -33.35
C VAL A 66 -7.67 -0.45 -33.09
N ARG A 67 -8.09 -1.33 -34.01
CA ARG A 67 -9.34 -2.11 -33.87
C ARG A 67 -9.30 -3.01 -32.64
N MET A 68 -8.18 -3.71 -32.42
CA MET A 68 -7.99 -4.53 -31.21
C MET A 68 -7.99 -3.68 -29.94
N GLY A 69 -7.36 -2.51 -29.95
CA GLY A 69 -7.37 -1.57 -28.83
C GLY A 69 -8.79 -1.15 -28.45
N ILE A 70 -9.61 -0.77 -29.44
CA ILE A 70 -11.02 -0.42 -29.22
C ILE A 70 -11.80 -1.64 -28.71
N ALA A 71 -11.61 -2.82 -29.30
CA ALA A 71 -12.26 -4.04 -28.83
C ALA A 71 -11.98 -4.33 -27.35
N TYR A 72 -10.71 -4.26 -26.93
CA TYR A 72 -10.35 -4.42 -25.51
C TYR A 72 -10.90 -3.30 -24.62
N TYR A 73 -10.94 -2.05 -25.12
CA TYR A 73 -11.52 -0.92 -24.40
C TYR A 73 -13.00 -1.12 -24.12
N GLU A 74 -13.77 -1.56 -25.12
CA GLU A 74 -15.19 -1.88 -25.02
C GLU A 74 -15.45 -3.08 -24.08
N LYS A 75 -14.51 -4.03 -24.03
CA LYS A 75 -14.50 -5.13 -23.04
C LYS A 75 -13.99 -4.70 -21.65
N GLN A 76 -13.71 -3.42 -21.45
CA GLN A 76 -13.16 -2.82 -20.23
C GLN A 76 -11.79 -3.38 -19.81
N ASN A 77 -11.06 -4.05 -20.71
CA ASN A 77 -9.69 -4.48 -20.46
C ASN A 77 -8.73 -3.36 -20.85
N TYR A 78 -8.71 -2.31 -20.03
CA TYR A 78 -7.98 -1.07 -20.30
C TYR A 78 -6.46 -1.25 -20.35
N HIS A 79 -5.93 -2.27 -19.65
CA HIS A 79 -4.52 -2.61 -19.73
C HIS A 79 -4.12 -3.12 -21.12
N LEU A 80 -4.85 -4.08 -21.70
CA LEU A 80 -4.58 -4.54 -23.07
C LEU A 80 -4.94 -3.48 -24.11
N ALA A 81 -6.02 -2.74 -23.90
CA ALA A 81 -6.37 -1.61 -24.76
C ALA A 81 -5.20 -0.62 -24.86
N ALA A 82 -4.63 -0.21 -23.71
CA ALA A 82 -3.47 0.67 -23.67
C ALA A 82 -2.30 0.08 -24.45
N ARG A 83 -1.96 -1.20 -24.28
CA ARG A 83 -0.88 -1.86 -25.03
C ARG A 83 -1.07 -1.78 -26.54
N HIS A 84 -2.29 -2.01 -27.02
CA HIS A 84 -2.61 -1.94 -28.44
C HIS A 84 -2.54 -0.51 -28.98
N PHE A 85 -3.07 0.48 -28.26
CA PHE A 85 -2.98 1.88 -28.67
C PHE A 85 -1.56 2.43 -28.62
N GLU A 86 -0.76 2.04 -27.63
CA GLU A 86 0.67 2.36 -27.55
C GLU A 86 1.40 1.85 -28.81
N LYS A 87 1.14 0.60 -29.22
CA LYS A 87 1.71 0.02 -30.44
C LYS A 87 1.22 0.73 -31.71
N ALA A 88 -0.06 1.12 -31.76
CA ALA A 88 -0.58 1.91 -32.88
C ALA A 88 0.14 3.27 -33.00
N LEU A 89 0.37 3.96 -31.88
CA LEU A 89 1.05 5.27 -31.86
C LEU A 89 2.55 5.18 -32.19
N GLU A 90 3.21 4.03 -31.95
CA GLU A 90 4.56 3.77 -32.45
C GLU A 90 4.61 3.73 -34.00
N MET A 91 3.52 3.31 -34.66
CA MET A 91 3.42 3.21 -36.12
C MET A 91 2.91 4.50 -36.77
N ASN A 92 1.95 5.19 -36.14
CA ASN A 92 1.43 6.48 -36.58
C ASN A 92 0.99 7.31 -35.38
N TYR A 93 1.75 8.38 -35.08
CA TYR A 93 1.58 9.20 -33.88
C TYR A 93 0.59 10.36 -34.03
N THR A 94 -0.01 10.54 -35.21
CA THR A 94 -0.74 11.77 -35.56
C THR A 94 -2.22 11.76 -35.18
N GLU A 95 -2.86 10.59 -35.08
CA GLU A 95 -4.32 10.51 -34.88
C GLU A 95 -4.74 10.80 -33.43
N GLU A 96 -5.49 11.89 -33.25
CA GLU A 96 -5.92 12.39 -31.93
C GLU A 96 -6.85 11.42 -31.18
N TYR A 97 -7.76 10.72 -31.86
CA TYR A 97 -8.69 9.81 -31.19
C TYR A 97 -7.96 8.61 -30.57
N VAL A 98 -6.86 8.13 -31.16
CA VAL A 98 -6.05 7.04 -30.58
C VAL A 98 -5.38 7.51 -29.28
N LYS A 99 -4.90 8.76 -29.26
CA LYS A 99 -4.35 9.38 -28.04
C LYS A 99 -5.41 9.52 -26.95
N GLU A 100 -6.63 9.90 -27.31
CA GLU A 100 -7.76 9.98 -26.39
C GLU A 100 -8.11 8.61 -25.78
N TYR A 101 -8.24 7.58 -26.61
CA TYR A 101 -8.48 6.21 -26.13
C TYR A 101 -7.35 5.73 -25.21
N LEU A 102 -6.10 6.00 -25.56
CA LEU A 102 -4.96 5.65 -24.72
C LEU A 102 -4.99 6.39 -23.38
N TYR A 103 -5.34 7.67 -23.37
CA TYR A 103 -5.46 8.47 -22.15
C TYR A 103 -6.51 7.89 -21.19
N TYR A 104 -7.72 7.59 -21.67
CA TYR A 104 -8.73 6.96 -20.83
C TYR A 104 -8.37 5.53 -20.44
N SER A 105 -7.71 4.77 -21.32
CA SER A 105 -7.17 3.45 -20.98
C SER A 105 -6.17 3.53 -19.82
N TYR A 106 -5.30 4.53 -19.81
CA TYR A 106 -4.40 4.79 -18.69
C TYR A 106 -5.16 5.16 -17.42
N LEU A 107 -6.14 6.06 -17.47
CA LEU A 107 -6.91 6.44 -16.28
C LEU A 107 -7.66 5.25 -15.67
N PHE A 108 -8.38 4.47 -16.49
CA PHE A 108 -9.20 3.37 -16.01
C PHE A 108 -8.42 2.10 -15.63
N SER A 109 -7.13 2.03 -15.99
CA SER A 109 -6.18 1.04 -15.48
C SER A 109 -5.36 1.54 -14.28
N GLY A 110 -5.64 2.74 -13.76
CA GLY A 110 -4.93 3.32 -12.61
C GLY A 110 -3.52 3.85 -12.93
N ARG A 111 -3.23 4.14 -14.20
CA ARG A 111 -1.95 4.68 -14.70
C ARG A 111 -1.98 6.21 -14.81
N GLN A 112 -2.32 6.88 -13.71
CA GLN A 112 -2.55 8.33 -13.70
C GLN A 112 -1.36 9.16 -14.18
N ALA A 113 -0.13 8.82 -13.78
CA ALA A 113 1.07 9.52 -14.23
C ALA A 113 1.33 9.34 -15.74
N ASP A 114 1.14 8.13 -16.28
CA ASP A 114 1.26 7.90 -17.73
C ASP A 114 0.20 8.72 -18.51
N ALA A 115 -1.02 8.81 -17.99
CA ALA A 115 -2.09 9.64 -18.55
C ALA A 115 -1.72 11.12 -18.56
N GLN A 116 -1.16 11.65 -17.47
CA GLN A 116 -0.73 13.05 -17.38
C GLN A 116 0.41 13.36 -18.35
N VAL A 117 1.40 12.47 -18.48
CA VAL A 117 2.49 12.63 -19.47
C VAL A 117 1.92 12.69 -20.88
N LEU A 118 1.03 11.76 -21.23
CA LEU A 118 0.39 11.75 -22.55
C LEU A 118 -0.40 13.04 -22.80
N ALA A 119 -1.21 13.47 -21.83
CA ALA A 119 -2.05 14.67 -21.92
C ALA A 119 -1.23 15.96 -22.08
N SER A 120 0.01 16.01 -21.59
CA SER A 120 0.86 17.19 -21.77
C SER A 120 1.16 17.50 -23.24
N SER A 121 1.16 16.46 -24.09
CA SER A 121 1.37 16.53 -25.54
C SER A 121 0.11 16.77 -26.38
N PHE A 122 -1.06 16.89 -25.74
CA PHE A 122 -2.33 17.07 -26.46
C PHE A 122 -2.44 18.47 -27.09
N PRO A 123 -3.06 18.57 -28.28
CA PRO A 123 -3.51 19.86 -28.81
C PRO A 123 -4.60 20.45 -27.90
N ASP A 124 -4.79 21.77 -27.95
CA ASP A 124 -5.70 22.49 -27.03
C ASP A 124 -7.15 22.02 -27.13
N SER A 125 -7.59 21.60 -28.33
CA SER A 125 -8.91 20.99 -28.57
C SER A 125 -9.10 19.74 -27.71
N LEU A 126 -8.12 18.84 -27.74
CA LEU A 126 -8.16 17.59 -26.99
C LEU A 126 -7.98 17.84 -25.49
N LYS A 127 -7.11 18.77 -25.08
CA LYS A 127 -6.97 19.14 -23.66
C LYS A 127 -8.28 19.64 -23.05
N ARG A 128 -9.02 20.48 -23.79
CA ARG A 128 -10.36 20.96 -23.38
C ARG A 128 -11.37 19.81 -23.33
N LYS A 129 -11.34 18.91 -24.31
CA LYS A 129 -12.21 17.73 -24.32
C LYS A 129 -11.96 16.79 -23.14
N THR A 130 -10.69 16.61 -22.75
CA THR A 130 -10.28 15.73 -21.65
C THR A 130 -10.18 16.42 -20.29
N ASN A 131 -10.45 17.73 -20.21
CA ASN A 131 -10.27 18.57 -19.00
C ASN A 131 -8.84 18.50 -18.42
N THR A 132 -7.82 18.63 -19.29
CA THR A 132 -6.39 18.57 -18.92
C THR A 132 -5.63 19.85 -19.28
N ASP A 133 -6.34 20.94 -19.54
CA ASP A 133 -5.78 22.23 -19.95
C ASP A 133 -5.12 23.00 -18.80
N GLN A 134 -5.62 22.88 -17.56
CA GLN A 134 -5.01 23.52 -16.39
C GLN A 134 -5.08 22.67 -15.11
N PRO A 135 -4.14 21.73 -14.88
CA PRO A 135 -4.01 21.12 -13.57
C PRO A 135 -3.55 22.20 -12.57
N GLY A 136 -4.37 22.48 -11.55
CA GLY A 136 -3.97 23.35 -10.45
C GLY A 136 -2.74 22.78 -9.73
N PHE A 137 -1.95 23.65 -9.06
CA PHE A 137 -0.81 23.20 -8.27
C PHE A 137 -1.23 22.22 -7.17
N VAL A 138 -2.29 22.56 -6.44
CA VAL A 138 -2.96 21.66 -5.49
C VAL A 138 -4.03 20.88 -6.23
N THR A 139 -3.93 19.56 -6.20
CA THR A 139 -4.81 18.63 -6.94
C THR A 139 -5.61 17.71 -6.04
N GLY A 140 -5.33 17.70 -4.74
CA GLY A 140 -6.16 16.97 -3.79
C GLY A 140 -5.95 17.35 -2.34
N LEU A 141 -6.96 17.01 -1.54
CA LEU A 141 -7.04 17.22 -0.10
C LEU A 141 -7.58 15.93 0.52
N ASP A 142 -6.91 15.45 1.56
CA ASP A 142 -7.38 14.34 2.40
C ASP A 142 -7.58 14.82 3.83
N LEU A 143 -8.72 14.48 4.42
CA LEU A 143 -8.99 14.66 5.84
C LEU A 143 -9.34 13.30 6.44
N ALA A 144 -8.67 12.91 7.52
CA ALA A 144 -9.01 11.67 8.22
C ALA A 144 -9.19 11.87 9.72
N TYR A 145 -10.12 11.10 10.27
CA TYR A 145 -10.26 10.88 11.70
C TYR A 145 -10.27 9.38 11.98
N ASN A 146 -9.49 8.96 12.96
CA ASN A 146 -9.51 7.59 13.46
C ASN A 146 -9.75 7.56 14.97
N TYR A 147 -10.63 6.65 15.37
CA TYR A 147 -10.81 6.25 16.76
C TYR A 147 -10.41 4.79 16.90
N THR A 148 -9.65 4.50 17.96
CA THR A 148 -9.24 3.14 18.30
C THR A 148 -9.52 2.89 19.77
N GLY A 149 -10.06 1.72 20.14
CA GLY A 149 -10.41 1.39 21.52
C GLY A 149 -10.36 -0.12 21.80
N ILE A 150 -10.12 -0.47 23.07
CA ILE A 150 -10.09 -1.87 23.52
C ILE A 150 -11.47 -2.53 23.34
N ALA A 151 -11.46 -3.79 22.89
CA ALA A 151 -12.66 -4.61 22.72
C ALA A 151 -13.26 -5.09 24.05
N ASP A 152 -12.41 -5.53 24.98
CA ASP A 152 -12.80 -6.00 26.31
C ASP A 152 -12.19 -5.10 27.41
N PRO A 153 -12.99 -4.20 28.03
CA PRO A 153 -12.52 -3.31 29.08
C PRO A 153 -11.97 -4.02 30.32
N ALA A 154 -12.35 -5.29 30.57
CA ALA A 154 -11.92 -6.05 31.74
C ALA A 154 -10.38 -6.15 31.84
N ILE A 155 -9.68 -6.12 30.70
CA ILE A 155 -8.21 -6.12 30.69
C ILE A 155 -7.58 -4.92 31.41
N LEU A 156 -8.30 -3.78 31.47
CA LEU A 156 -7.87 -2.57 32.15
C LEU A 156 -8.40 -2.52 33.59
N ASP A 157 -9.69 -2.81 33.74
CA ASP A 157 -10.39 -2.68 35.02
C ASP A 157 -9.85 -3.70 36.03
N ASP A 158 -9.70 -4.96 35.60
CA ASP A 158 -9.17 -6.06 36.40
C ASP A 158 -7.65 -6.24 36.23
N PHE A 159 -6.94 -5.19 35.81
CA PHE A 159 -5.50 -5.27 35.61
C PHE A 159 -4.79 -5.64 36.93
N THR A 160 -4.16 -6.81 36.91
CA THR A 160 -3.25 -7.32 37.93
C THR A 160 -1.86 -7.50 37.36
N SER A 161 -0.85 -7.31 38.22
CA SER A 161 0.56 -7.48 37.90
C SER A 161 1.16 -8.58 38.77
N ASN A 162 1.58 -9.68 38.13
CA ASN A 162 2.32 -10.77 38.79
C ASN A 162 3.83 -10.58 38.57
N VAL A 163 4.36 -9.44 39.02
CA VAL A 163 5.79 -9.10 38.90
C VAL A 163 6.39 -9.05 40.31
N PRO A 164 7.51 -9.75 40.58
CA PRO A 164 8.20 -9.64 41.87
C PRO A 164 8.57 -8.18 42.17
N LEU A 165 8.32 -7.69 43.40
CA LEU A 165 8.46 -6.28 43.77
C LEU A 165 9.88 -5.72 43.65
N ASP A 166 10.89 -6.58 43.67
CA ASP A 166 12.31 -6.26 43.48
C ASP A 166 12.67 -5.96 42.00
N ARG A 167 11.70 -6.03 41.09
CA ARG A 167 11.90 -5.76 39.66
C ARG A 167 11.36 -4.38 39.29
N ASP A 168 12.27 -3.47 38.98
CA ASP A 168 11.89 -2.15 38.48
C ASP A 168 11.48 -2.23 37.00
N GLY A 169 10.49 -1.44 36.57
CA GLY A 169 10.03 -1.42 35.19
C GLY A 169 8.64 -0.83 34.99
N ALA A 170 8.11 -0.97 33.77
CA ALA A 170 6.80 -0.43 33.42
C ALA A 170 6.05 -1.30 32.40
N GLN A 171 4.72 -1.21 32.44
CA GLN A 171 3.81 -1.82 31.47
C GLN A 171 2.78 -0.79 31.01
N PHE A 172 2.54 -0.78 29.70
CA PHE A 172 1.57 0.12 29.05
C PHE A 172 0.52 -0.69 28.29
N ILE A 173 -0.75 -0.32 28.44
CA ILE A 173 -1.86 -0.84 27.65
C ILE A 173 -2.66 0.35 27.11
N PRO A 174 -2.65 0.61 25.79
CA PRO A 174 -3.42 1.72 25.22
C PRO A 174 -4.91 1.48 25.38
N ARG A 175 -5.60 2.43 26.02
CA ARG A 175 -7.05 2.41 26.24
C ARG A 175 -7.80 2.90 25.02
N GLN A 176 -7.45 4.08 24.53
CA GLN A 176 -8.08 4.69 23.36
C GLN A 176 -7.16 5.65 22.63
N HIS A 177 -7.36 5.76 21.31
CA HIS A 177 -6.62 6.65 20.44
C HIS A 177 -7.56 7.59 19.70
N HIS A 178 -7.14 8.84 19.54
CA HIS A 178 -7.74 9.81 18.64
C HIS A 178 -6.67 10.28 17.66
N TYR A 179 -6.90 10.06 16.37
CA TYR A 179 -5.97 10.43 15.32
C TYR A 179 -6.66 11.35 14.32
N PHE A 180 -5.99 12.46 14.00
CA PHE A 180 -6.41 13.42 12.99
C PHE A 180 -5.32 13.55 11.93
N PHE A 181 -5.72 13.66 10.67
CA PHE A 181 -4.79 13.85 9.56
C PHE A 181 -5.35 14.83 8.54
N ILE A 182 -4.44 15.66 8.01
CA ILE A 182 -4.65 16.49 6.84
C ILE A 182 -3.53 16.25 5.84
N GLY A 183 -3.88 15.91 4.61
CA GLY A 183 -2.94 15.66 3.52
C GLY A 183 -3.25 16.51 2.30
N LEU A 184 -2.21 16.94 1.59
CA LEU A 184 -2.31 17.70 0.35
C LEU A 184 -1.52 17.01 -0.75
N GLN A 185 -2.14 16.90 -1.92
CA GLN A 185 -1.52 16.40 -3.14
C GLN A 185 -1.21 17.58 -4.06
N HIS A 186 0.04 17.65 -4.51
CA HIS A 186 0.54 18.64 -5.44
C HIS A 186 0.94 18.01 -6.76
N HIS A 187 0.65 18.72 -7.85
CA HIS A 187 1.12 18.39 -9.19
C HIS A 187 2.24 19.35 -9.55
N LEU A 188 3.48 18.85 -9.61
CA LEU A 188 4.66 19.67 -9.90
C LEU A 188 5.00 19.65 -11.39
N SER A 189 4.82 18.50 -12.05
CA SER A 189 4.92 18.34 -13.49
C SER A 189 4.15 17.08 -13.93
N PRO A 190 3.94 16.85 -15.25
CA PRO A 190 3.30 15.63 -15.74
C PRO A 190 3.94 14.32 -15.26
N ARG A 191 5.23 14.34 -14.87
CA ARG A 191 5.97 13.19 -14.35
C ARG A 191 6.17 13.21 -12.84
N LEU A 192 5.98 14.34 -12.18
CA LEU A 192 6.36 14.53 -10.78
C LEU A 192 5.16 15.01 -9.96
N SER A 193 4.83 14.22 -8.96
CA SER A 193 3.82 14.54 -7.96
C SER A 193 4.44 14.59 -6.57
N PHE A 194 3.88 15.41 -5.69
CA PHE A 194 4.36 15.57 -4.33
C PHE A 194 3.18 15.50 -3.37
N TYR A 195 3.29 14.68 -2.34
CA TYR A 195 2.28 14.53 -1.30
C TYR A 195 2.89 14.82 0.05
N HIS A 196 2.20 15.60 0.87
CA HIS A 196 2.61 15.84 2.25
C HIS A 196 1.40 15.95 3.15
N GLY A 197 1.59 15.67 4.43
CA GLY A 197 0.52 15.73 5.40
C GLY A 197 1.03 15.83 6.82
N TYR A 198 0.15 16.33 7.67
CA TYR A 198 0.35 16.43 9.10
C TYR A 198 -0.65 15.52 9.81
N SER A 199 -0.20 14.83 10.85
CA SER A 199 -1.10 14.12 11.77
C SER A 199 -0.85 14.46 13.22
N HIS A 200 -1.92 14.37 13.99
CA HIS A 200 -1.89 14.43 15.45
C HIS A 200 -2.54 13.18 16.01
N LEU A 201 -1.82 12.48 16.87
CA LEU A 201 -2.30 11.29 17.58
C LEU A 201 -2.27 11.56 19.08
N GLN A 202 -3.40 11.37 19.74
CA GLN A 202 -3.50 11.35 21.18
C GLN A 202 -3.86 9.95 21.65
N VAL A 203 -3.16 9.45 22.65
CA VAL A 203 -3.40 8.13 23.24
C VAL A 203 -3.55 8.26 24.75
N SER A 204 -4.57 7.63 25.32
CA SER A 204 -4.66 7.36 26.76
C SER A 204 -4.23 5.92 27.01
N HIS A 205 -3.39 5.71 28.01
CA HIS A 205 -2.87 4.40 28.39
C HIS A 205 -3.23 4.07 29.84
N LEU A 206 -3.46 2.80 30.13
CA LEU A 206 -3.13 2.28 31.45
C LEU A 206 -1.62 2.18 31.54
N ARG A 207 -1.05 2.75 32.60
CA ARG A 207 0.36 2.70 32.93
C ARG A 207 0.52 2.04 34.30
N TYR A 208 1.24 0.93 34.35
CA TYR A 208 1.71 0.32 35.60
C TYR A 208 3.23 0.51 35.68
N VAL A 209 3.71 1.13 36.75
CA VAL A 209 5.15 1.33 37.02
C VAL A 209 5.46 0.68 38.34
N GLN A 210 6.59 -0.03 38.39
CA GLN A 210 7.15 -0.57 39.61
C GLN A 210 8.57 -0.05 39.77
N ALA A 211 8.88 0.53 40.93
CA ALA A 211 10.20 1.07 41.23
C ALA A 211 10.43 1.08 42.74
N SER A 212 11.62 0.65 43.19
CA SER A 212 12.01 0.70 44.60
C SER A 212 11.00 -0.01 45.53
N GLU A 213 10.54 -1.20 45.13
CA GLU A 213 9.52 -2.01 45.83
C GLU A 213 8.13 -1.37 45.95
N GLU A 214 7.89 -0.23 45.30
CA GLU A 214 6.58 0.41 45.18
C GLU A 214 5.99 0.20 43.78
N ALA A 215 4.67 0.10 43.70
CA ALA A 215 3.95 -0.01 42.44
C ALA A 215 2.86 1.06 42.33
N VAL A 216 2.80 1.71 41.17
CA VAL A 216 1.81 2.74 40.85
C VAL A 216 1.06 2.34 39.59
N LYS A 217 -0.27 2.33 39.68
CA LYS A 217 -1.19 2.13 38.55
C LYS A 217 -1.90 3.44 38.24
N GLU A 218 -1.79 3.89 36.99
CA GLU A 218 -2.50 5.03 36.44
C GLU A 218 -3.37 4.56 35.28
N ASN A 219 -4.68 4.81 35.36
CA ASN A 219 -5.62 4.32 34.35
C ASN A 219 -5.72 5.21 33.10
N ASP A 220 -5.26 6.46 33.20
CA ASP A 220 -5.36 7.46 32.14
C ASP A 220 -4.05 8.28 32.05
N PHE A 221 -3.03 7.62 31.52
CA PHE A 221 -1.73 8.24 31.23
C PHE A 221 -1.72 8.74 29.77
N PRO A 222 -1.65 10.06 29.52
CA PRO A 222 -1.71 10.60 28.16
C PRO A 222 -0.35 10.64 27.47
N SER A 223 -0.34 10.32 26.18
CA SER A 223 0.79 10.61 25.26
C SER A 223 0.29 11.24 23.96
N THR A 224 1.11 12.10 23.36
CA THR A 224 0.78 12.79 22.11
C THR A 224 1.88 12.60 21.08
N LEU A 225 1.51 12.39 19.82
CA LEU A 225 2.44 12.40 18.68
C LEU A 225 2.01 13.47 17.68
N HIS A 226 2.98 14.23 17.20
CA HIS A 226 2.87 15.15 16.07
C HIS A 226 3.72 14.59 14.94
N GLN A 227 3.13 14.33 13.78
CA GLN A 227 3.84 13.68 12.68
C GLN A 227 3.70 14.49 11.40
N TYR A 228 4.77 14.53 10.62
CA TYR A 228 4.80 15.16 9.31
C TYR A 228 5.38 14.19 8.30
N TYR A 229 4.59 13.91 7.27
CA TYR A 229 4.96 13.03 6.16
C TYR A 229 5.13 13.86 4.90
N ALA A 230 6.16 13.55 4.11
CA ALA A 230 6.37 14.13 2.80
C ALA A 230 6.95 13.09 1.83
N SER A 231 6.42 13.05 0.62
CA SER A 231 6.87 12.12 -0.42
C SER A 231 6.78 12.75 -1.81
N ALA A 232 7.68 12.33 -2.68
CA ALA A 232 7.67 12.66 -4.09
C ALA A 232 7.58 11.36 -4.91
N ASN A 233 6.81 11.39 -5.99
CA ASN A 233 6.70 10.28 -6.94
C ASN A 233 7.02 10.78 -8.35
N LEU A 234 8.03 10.18 -8.96
CA LEU A 234 8.54 10.49 -10.29
C LEU A 234 8.31 9.31 -11.24
N LEU A 235 7.59 9.55 -12.33
CA LEU A 235 7.51 8.64 -13.46
C LEU A 235 8.77 8.79 -14.32
N VAL A 236 9.74 7.89 -14.13
CA VAL A 236 11.05 7.93 -14.82
C VAL A 236 10.90 7.47 -16.27
N ALA A 237 10.14 6.40 -16.48
CA ALA A 237 9.79 5.88 -17.79
C ALA A 237 8.36 5.33 -17.75
N LYS A 238 7.82 5.01 -18.91
CA LYS A 238 6.47 4.45 -19.03
C LYS A 238 6.27 3.23 -18.12
N GLY A 239 5.27 3.33 -17.24
CA GLY A 239 4.97 2.33 -16.22
C GLY A 239 6.12 2.05 -15.24
N PHE A 240 7.14 2.91 -15.15
CA PHE A 240 8.25 2.78 -14.20
C PHE A 240 8.39 4.05 -13.37
N SER A 241 8.02 3.96 -12.11
CA SER A 241 8.08 5.07 -11.18
C SER A 241 9.04 4.81 -10.02
N VAL A 242 9.62 5.91 -9.55
CA VAL A 242 10.46 5.97 -8.37
C VAL A 242 9.81 6.94 -7.40
N SER A 243 9.67 6.55 -6.15
CA SER A 243 9.22 7.44 -5.09
C SER A 243 10.21 7.46 -3.94
N GLY A 244 10.24 8.56 -3.22
CA GLY A 244 11.00 8.67 -1.99
C GLY A 244 10.37 9.72 -1.08
N GLY A 245 10.66 9.61 0.21
CA GLY A 245 10.06 10.48 1.18
C GLY A 245 10.60 10.30 2.58
N ILE A 246 10.05 11.10 3.48
CA ILE A 246 10.38 11.14 4.90
C ILE A 246 9.12 11.18 5.75
N HIS A 247 9.23 10.65 6.96
CA HIS A 247 8.23 10.76 8.00
C HIS A 247 8.93 11.16 9.30
N PHE A 248 8.68 12.37 9.76
CA PHE A 248 9.14 12.87 11.05
C PHE A 248 8.06 12.69 12.11
N ILE A 249 8.41 12.16 13.28
CA ILE A 249 7.49 11.97 14.39
C ILE A 249 8.10 12.62 15.63
N ASN A 250 7.36 13.53 16.24
CA ASN A 250 7.65 14.04 17.58
C ASN A 250 6.64 13.40 18.55
N SER A 251 7.13 12.59 19.47
CA SER A 251 6.32 12.00 20.55
C SER A 251 6.58 12.74 21.86
N GLY A 252 5.55 12.86 22.69
CA GLY A 252 5.67 13.51 23.98
C GLY A 252 4.73 12.93 25.03
N TYR A 253 5.23 12.82 26.26
CA TYR A 253 4.49 12.34 27.43
C TYR A 253 5.04 12.97 28.71
N ASN A 254 4.26 12.95 29.79
CA ASN A 254 4.71 13.47 31.08
C ASN A 254 5.40 12.36 31.86
N SER A 255 6.59 12.61 32.37
CA SER A 255 7.30 11.74 33.30
C SER A 255 7.44 12.41 34.65
N ILE A 256 7.49 11.64 35.74
CA ILE A 256 7.78 12.17 37.08
C ILE A 256 9.28 12.10 37.27
N THR A 257 9.93 13.25 37.44
CA THR A 257 11.35 13.32 37.77
C THR A 257 11.54 13.79 39.20
N GLN A 258 12.46 13.15 39.92
CA GLN A 258 12.85 13.60 41.26
C GLN A 258 13.96 14.63 41.14
N ILE A 259 13.69 15.85 41.63
CA ILE A 259 14.68 16.91 41.75
C ILE A 259 15.21 16.88 43.18
N VAL A 260 16.51 16.61 43.32
CA VAL A 260 17.22 16.71 44.59
C VAL A 260 17.77 18.13 44.72
N SER A 261 17.32 18.88 45.72
CA SER A 261 17.80 20.23 46.03
C SER A 261 18.20 20.34 47.50
N GLY A 262 19.09 21.27 47.85
CA GLY A 262 19.55 21.47 49.24
C GLY A 262 21.03 21.20 49.46
N SER A 263 21.52 21.50 50.66
CA SER A 263 22.94 21.37 51.00
C SER A 263 23.37 19.89 51.13
N PRO A 264 24.63 19.56 50.81
CA PRO A 264 25.18 18.23 51.10
C PRO A 264 24.92 17.85 52.57
N GLY A 265 24.20 16.74 52.80
CA GLY A 265 23.81 16.26 54.13
C GLY A 265 22.35 16.54 54.55
N ARG A 266 21.59 17.38 53.82
CA ARG A 266 20.13 17.54 53.97
C ARG A 266 19.43 17.70 52.61
N PRO A 267 19.41 16.65 51.77
CA PRO A 267 18.72 16.72 50.50
C PRO A 267 17.20 16.82 50.71
N THR A 268 16.58 17.75 50.00
CA THR A 268 15.14 17.84 49.78
C THR A 268 14.83 17.22 48.41
N ILE A 269 14.04 16.15 48.40
CA ILE A 269 13.61 15.48 47.16
C ILE A 269 12.22 16.00 46.82
N ARG A 270 12.06 16.57 45.62
CA ARG A 270 10.75 16.99 45.10
C ARG A 270 10.46 16.28 43.79
N SER A 271 9.33 15.60 43.71
CA SER A 271 8.82 15.04 42.47
C SER A 271 8.15 16.13 41.64
N VAL A 272 8.56 16.30 40.39
CA VAL A 272 7.99 17.27 39.46
C VAL A 272 7.64 16.57 38.16
N ALA A 273 6.45 16.85 37.61
CA ALA A 273 6.08 16.38 36.29
C ALA A 273 6.89 17.14 35.23
N THR A 274 7.67 16.41 34.44
CA THR A 274 8.48 16.94 33.33
C THR A 274 8.02 16.30 32.02
N ARG A 275 7.83 17.12 30.98
CA ARG A 275 7.50 16.61 29.65
C ARG A 275 8.74 16.05 28.98
N VAL A 276 8.70 14.77 28.62
CA VAL A 276 9.71 14.10 27.79
C VAL A 276 9.24 14.17 26.35
N ASN A 277 10.16 14.52 25.43
CA ASN A 277 9.89 14.54 24.00
C ASN A 277 10.95 13.73 23.26
N ASN A 278 10.54 12.87 22.34
CA ASN A 278 11.43 12.09 21.48
C ASN A 278 11.15 12.42 20.02
N ASN A 279 12.20 12.38 19.19
CA ASN A 279 12.12 12.66 17.77
C ASN A 279 12.57 11.44 16.98
N ASP A 280 11.69 10.95 16.14
CA ASP A 280 11.93 9.85 15.22
C ASP A 280 11.90 10.37 13.78
N LEU A 281 12.72 9.75 12.92
CA LEU A 281 12.77 10.09 11.50
C LEU A 281 12.93 8.81 10.70
N VAL A 282 12.03 8.63 9.75
CA VAL A 282 12.07 7.53 8.78
C VAL A 282 12.20 8.10 7.39
N ALA A 283 13.09 7.54 6.58
CA ALA A 283 13.20 7.81 5.16
C ALA A 283 12.92 6.53 4.37
N PHE A 284 12.41 6.68 3.16
CA PHE A 284 12.16 5.55 2.28
C PHE A 284 12.44 5.88 0.82
N ALA A 285 12.69 4.83 0.05
CA ALA A 285 12.73 4.84 -1.40
C ALA A 285 12.00 3.61 -1.94
N SER A 286 11.21 3.80 -2.99
CA SER A 286 10.43 2.74 -3.63
C SER A 286 10.56 2.79 -5.14
N LEU A 287 10.51 1.61 -5.74
CA LEU A 287 10.52 1.40 -7.18
C LEU A 287 9.26 0.63 -7.56
N TYR A 288 8.57 1.05 -8.61
CA TYR A 288 7.43 0.34 -9.15
C TYR A 288 7.58 0.14 -10.65
N LYS A 289 7.41 -1.11 -11.10
CA LYS A 289 7.32 -1.46 -12.52
C LYS A 289 5.97 -2.09 -12.81
N ARG A 290 5.23 -1.47 -13.72
CA ARG A 290 3.95 -1.93 -14.23
C ARG A 290 4.12 -2.66 -15.55
N PHE A 291 3.41 -3.77 -15.64
CA PHE A 291 3.16 -4.59 -16.82
C PHE A 291 1.65 -4.60 -17.11
N ASP A 292 1.20 -5.42 -18.05
CA ASP A 292 -0.21 -5.45 -18.47
C ASP A 292 -1.14 -5.76 -17.30
N PHE A 293 -1.03 -6.91 -16.63
CA PHE A 293 -1.96 -7.26 -15.53
C PHE A 293 -1.31 -7.21 -14.15
N ILE A 294 -0.05 -6.79 -14.09
CA ILE A 294 0.81 -6.97 -12.92
C ILE A 294 1.57 -5.68 -12.66
N THR A 295 1.65 -5.25 -11.40
CA THR A 295 2.65 -4.28 -10.95
C THR A 295 3.54 -4.92 -9.90
N LEU A 296 4.84 -4.80 -10.09
CA LEU A 296 5.86 -5.19 -9.12
C LEU A 296 6.37 -3.94 -8.42
N GLY A 297 6.52 -4.00 -7.10
CA GLY A 297 7.07 -2.93 -6.28
C GLY A 297 8.17 -3.45 -5.37
N ALA A 298 9.15 -2.60 -5.08
CA ALA A 298 10.13 -2.84 -4.03
C ALA A 298 10.34 -1.54 -3.25
N SER A 299 10.28 -1.60 -1.92
CA SER A 299 10.51 -0.45 -1.05
C SER A 299 11.61 -0.76 -0.05
N TYR A 300 12.45 0.22 0.26
CA TYR A 300 13.40 0.16 1.35
C TYR A 300 13.16 1.35 2.29
N TYR A 301 13.17 1.07 3.58
CA TYR A 301 12.97 2.04 4.66
C TYR A 301 14.16 1.99 5.60
N ARG A 302 14.54 3.16 6.09
CA ARG A 302 15.52 3.31 7.15
C ARG A 302 15.10 4.44 8.07
N GLY A 303 15.16 4.21 9.37
CA GLY A 303 14.84 5.26 10.33
C GLY A 303 15.27 4.95 11.75
N THR A 304 15.12 5.95 12.61
CA THR A 304 15.13 5.79 14.06
C THR A 304 13.71 5.86 14.56
N VAL A 305 13.27 4.84 15.29
CA VAL A 305 11.93 4.75 15.90
C VAL A 305 12.09 4.20 17.30
N ALA A 306 11.52 4.90 18.30
CA ALA A 306 11.61 4.50 19.70
C ALA A 306 13.07 4.25 20.15
N ASP A 307 13.98 5.14 19.72
CA ASP A 307 15.43 5.06 19.95
C ASP A 307 16.16 3.87 19.29
N PHE A 308 15.48 3.01 18.54
CA PHE A 308 16.07 1.90 17.80
C PHE A 308 16.34 2.25 16.35
N ILE A 309 17.37 1.64 15.76
CA ILE A 309 17.64 1.77 14.32
C ILE A 309 16.88 0.67 13.60
N GLN A 310 16.10 1.04 12.61
CA GLN A 310 15.26 0.10 11.88
C GLN A 310 15.51 0.16 10.38
N ASN A 311 15.61 -1.02 9.78
CA ASN A 311 15.64 -1.25 8.35
C ASN A 311 14.45 -2.13 7.97
N GLN A 312 13.77 -1.82 6.87
CA GLN A 312 12.71 -2.67 6.33
C GLN A 312 12.80 -2.71 4.82
N THR A 313 12.50 -3.87 4.25
CA THR A 313 12.37 -4.07 2.80
C THR A 313 11.02 -4.69 2.51
N ASP A 314 10.27 -4.10 1.58
CA ASP A 314 9.02 -4.64 1.07
C ASP A 314 9.20 -5.12 -0.37
N ILE A 315 8.60 -6.26 -0.70
CA ILE A 315 8.33 -6.70 -2.08
C ILE A 315 6.82 -6.72 -2.26
N ARG A 316 6.32 -6.01 -3.26
CA ARG A 316 4.89 -5.85 -3.53
C ARG A 316 4.52 -6.43 -4.89
N LEU A 317 3.43 -7.19 -4.93
CA LEU A 317 2.78 -7.69 -6.13
C LEU A 317 1.35 -7.15 -6.18
N ILE A 318 0.97 -6.51 -7.27
CA ILE A 318 -0.41 -6.07 -7.53
C ILE A 318 -0.89 -6.78 -8.79
N LEU A 319 -2.04 -7.46 -8.72
CA LEU A 319 -2.66 -8.13 -9.84
C LEU A 319 -4.00 -7.47 -10.19
N TYR A 320 -4.27 -7.34 -11.49
CA TYR A 320 -5.52 -6.80 -12.04
C TYR A 320 -6.20 -7.85 -12.93
N PRO A 321 -6.93 -8.85 -12.38
CA PRO A 321 -7.43 -9.99 -13.16
C PRO A 321 -8.28 -9.62 -14.39
N PHE A 322 -9.00 -8.49 -14.35
CA PHE A 322 -9.85 -8.03 -15.45
C PHE A 322 -9.20 -6.97 -16.35
N GLY A 323 -7.92 -6.65 -16.14
CA GLY A 323 -7.26 -5.59 -16.92
C GLY A 323 -7.78 -4.19 -16.64
N ASN A 324 -8.40 -4.00 -15.48
CA ASN A 324 -8.89 -2.73 -14.98
C ASN A 324 -8.88 -2.77 -13.44
N LEU A 325 -9.36 -1.70 -12.82
CA LEU A 325 -9.43 -1.63 -11.36
C LEU A 325 -10.60 -2.41 -10.77
N ASN A 326 -11.57 -2.95 -11.53
CA ASN A 326 -12.80 -3.54 -10.96
C ASN A 326 -12.55 -4.72 -10.01
N LEU A 327 -11.42 -5.40 -10.16
CA LEU A 327 -10.93 -6.39 -9.21
C LEU A 327 -9.41 -6.28 -9.16
N TYR A 328 -8.86 -6.22 -7.96
CA TYR A 328 -7.41 -6.29 -7.74
C TYR A 328 -7.08 -6.98 -6.43
N THR A 329 -5.86 -7.50 -6.39
CA THR A 329 -5.25 -8.04 -5.18
C THR A 329 -3.86 -7.45 -5.03
N ILE A 330 -3.49 -7.12 -3.80
CA ILE A 330 -2.17 -6.60 -3.42
C ILE A 330 -1.61 -7.56 -2.38
N THR A 331 -0.40 -8.05 -2.62
CA THR A 331 0.37 -8.85 -1.67
C THR A 331 1.67 -8.11 -1.40
N THR A 332 1.99 -7.86 -0.14
CA THR A 332 3.28 -7.29 0.27
C THR A 332 3.94 -8.24 1.25
N GLY A 333 5.12 -8.73 0.90
CA GLY A 333 6.01 -9.41 1.84
C GLY A 333 7.05 -8.42 2.36
N SER A 334 7.20 -8.34 3.66
CA SER A 334 8.12 -7.41 4.32
C SER A 334 9.12 -8.16 5.17
N TYR A 335 10.39 -7.77 5.07
CA TYR A 335 11.45 -8.19 5.98
C TYR A 335 11.94 -6.97 6.76
N GLN A 336 11.88 -7.05 8.09
CA GLN A 336 12.24 -5.98 9.01
C GLN A 336 13.41 -6.43 9.88
N ASN A 337 14.34 -5.50 10.11
CA ASN A 337 15.51 -5.65 10.97
C ASN A 337 15.56 -4.47 11.95
N GLN A 338 15.48 -4.75 13.25
CA GLN A 338 15.51 -3.76 14.31
C GLN A 338 16.76 -4.00 15.19
N ASP A 339 17.61 -2.98 15.28
CA ASP A 339 18.82 -2.94 16.10
C ASP A 339 18.55 -2.15 17.39
N TYR A 340 18.67 -2.85 18.52
CA TYR A 340 18.37 -2.32 19.85
C TYR A 340 19.54 -1.53 20.46
N LYS A 341 20.67 -1.38 19.74
CA LYS A 341 21.89 -0.68 20.17
C LYS A 341 22.60 -1.29 21.39
N ASP A 342 22.21 -2.48 21.79
CA ASP A 342 22.78 -3.29 22.88
C ASP A 342 23.51 -4.55 22.36
N GLY A 343 23.61 -4.69 21.03
CA GLY A 343 24.15 -5.88 20.35
C GLY A 343 23.07 -6.89 19.92
N ASN A 344 21.81 -6.70 20.33
CA ASN A 344 20.70 -7.54 19.91
C ASN A 344 20.05 -6.99 18.63
N ILE A 345 19.76 -7.91 17.72
CA ILE A 345 19.07 -7.63 16.46
C ILE A 345 17.87 -8.55 16.38
N ASN A 346 16.68 -7.98 16.17
CA ASN A 346 15.47 -8.76 15.90
C ASN A 346 15.08 -8.66 14.43
N ASN A 347 14.75 -9.81 13.84
CA ASN A 347 14.33 -9.92 12.45
C ASN A 347 12.90 -10.44 12.38
N ARG A 348 12.06 -9.77 11.60
CA ARG A 348 10.64 -10.11 11.45
C ARG A 348 10.28 -10.23 9.98
N THR A 349 9.38 -11.17 9.69
CA THR A 349 8.74 -11.29 8.39
C THR A 349 7.26 -11.04 8.56
N ILE A 350 6.72 -10.14 7.74
CA ILE A 350 5.32 -9.72 7.79
C ILE A 350 4.72 -9.95 6.40
N LEU A 351 3.49 -10.45 6.36
CA LEU A 351 2.70 -10.58 5.15
C LEU A 351 1.46 -9.68 5.23
N ASP A 352 1.31 -8.78 4.27
CA ASP A 352 0.10 -7.97 4.08
C ASP A 352 -0.60 -8.39 2.80
N GLN A 353 -1.90 -8.68 2.91
CA GLN A 353 -2.73 -9.14 1.82
C GLN A 353 -4.01 -8.31 1.77
N GLN A 354 -4.32 -7.77 0.60
CA GLN A 354 -5.52 -6.96 0.35
C GLN A 354 -6.21 -7.43 -0.93
N ILE A 355 -7.54 -7.50 -0.92
CA ILE A 355 -8.37 -7.69 -2.11
C ILE A 355 -9.37 -6.55 -2.19
N GLY A 356 -9.55 -5.97 -3.38
CA GLY A 356 -10.48 -4.88 -3.63
C GLY A 356 -11.33 -5.15 -4.86
N ALA A 357 -12.61 -4.81 -4.78
CA ALA A 357 -13.55 -4.99 -5.88
C ALA A 357 -14.52 -3.82 -6.01
N LYS A 358 -14.86 -3.49 -7.25
CA LYS A 358 -15.95 -2.58 -7.57
C LYS A 358 -17.27 -3.31 -7.37
N ILE A 359 -18.10 -2.82 -6.47
CA ILE A 359 -19.44 -3.39 -6.24
C ILE A 359 -20.44 -2.77 -7.22
N ASN A 360 -20.40 -1.45 -7.36
CA ASN A 360 -21.19 -0.69 -8.32
C ASN A 360 -20.49 0.65 -8.63
N ASN A 361 -21.16 1.59 -9.31
CA ASN A 361 -20.54 2.85 -9.72
C ASN A 361 -20.23 3.82 -8.58
N TRP A 362 -20.84 3.66 -7.40
CA TRP A 362 -20.67 4.54 -6.25
C TRP A 362 -20.00 3.86 -5.06
N LEU A 363 -19.79 2.54 -5.10
CA LEU A 363 -19.25 1.75 -3.99
C LEU A 363 -18.18 0.77 -4.45
N TRP A 364 -17.07 0.81 -3.72
CA TRP A 364 -16.02 -0.20 -3.72
C TRP A 364 -15.90 -0.82 -2.33
N ALA A 365 -15.53 -2.09 -2.29
CA ALA A 365 -15.24 -2.80 -1.06
C ALA A 365 -13.84 -3.41 -1.12
N GLU A 366 -13.12 -3.32 -0.01
CA GLU A 366 -11.84 -3.98 0.19
C GLU A 366 -11.87 -4.81 1.48
N ALA A 367 -11.13 -5.91 1.48
CA ALA A 367 -10.79 -6.68 2.67
C ALA A 367 -9.28 -6.83 2.74
N TYR A 368 -8.71 -6.78 3.94
CA TYR A 368 -7.27 -6.89 4.12
C TYR A 368 -6.89 -7.60 5.42
N GLY A 369 -5.69 -8.18 5.43
CA GLY A 369 -5.08 -8.84 6.57
C GLY A 369 -3.57 -8.63 6.58
N THR A 370 -3.04 -8.30 7.75
CA THR A 370 -1.60 -8.16 8.01
C THR A 370 -1.21 -9.16 9.10
N PHE A 371 -0.26 -10.04 8.79
CA PHE A 371 0.15 -11.17 9.64
C PHE A 371 1.63 -11.07 9.97
N GLY A 372 1.95 -11.07 11.27
CA GLY A 372 3.30 -10.88 11.78
C GLY A 372 3.35 -9.79 12.86
N GLU A 373 4.48 -9.72 13.55
CA GLU A 373 4.71 -8.75 14.61
C GLU A 373 4.94 -7.33 14.04
N LEU A 374 3.98 -6.43 14.25
CA LEU A 374 4.04 -5.03 13.76
C LEU A 374 4.61 -4.09 14.82
N GLU A 375 5.79 -4.41 15.35
CA GLU A 375 6.53 -3.51 16.24
C GLU A 375 7.34 -2.51 15.40
N ASN A 376 7.16 -1.22 15.62
CA ASN A 376 7.82 -0.13 14.87
C ASN A 376 7.66 -0.23 13.34
N PHE A 377 6.69 -0.99 12.86
CA PHE A 377 6.59 -1.41 11.47
C PHE A 377 6.07 -0.31 10.52
N PHE A 378 6.56 -0.28 9.28
CA PHE A 378 6.20 0.73 8.28
C PHE A 378 5.20 0.17 7.26
N LEU A 379 4.15 0.93 6.96
CA LEU A 379 3.16 0.60 5.94
C LEU A 379 2.93 1.77 4.98
N LYS A 380 2.42 1.43 3.78
CA LYS A 380 2.00 2.38 2.73
C LYS A 380 3.10 3.38 2.40
N ASP A 381 4.29 2.88 2.06
CA ASP A 381 5.44 3.69 1.72
C ASP A 381 5.74 4.75 2.81
N GLY A 382 5.70 4.28 4.07
CA GLY A 382 6.06 5.06 5.25
C GLY A 382 4.99 6.05 5.72
N LEU A 383 3.83 6.13 5.07
CA LEU A 383 2.74 7.02 5.50
C LEU A 383 2.17 6.61 6.86
N VAL A 384 2.14 5.30 7.16
CA VAL A 384 1.65 4.77 8.44
C VAL A 384 2.78 4.06 9.15
N ILE A 385 3.01 4.42 10.42
CA ILE A 385 4.07 3.84 11.25
C ILE A 385 3.42 3.27 12.52
N PHE A 386 3.74 2.01 12.83
CA PHE A 386 3.30 1.32 14.05
C PHE A 386 4.33 1.52 15.17
N ASN A 387 4.49 2.74 15.68
CA ASN A 387 5.41 3.05 16.79
C ASN A 387 4.67 3.04 18.14
N ARG A 388 4.15 1.87 18.53
CA ARG A 388 3.32 1.71 19.73
C ARG A 388 4.10 1.06 20.87
N MET A 389 3.63 1.26 22.10
CA MET A 389 4.19 0.63 23.31
C MET A 389 3.70 -0.82 23.49
N ASP A 390 2.69 -1.23 22.72
CA ASP A 390 2.15 -2.58 22.65
C ASP A 390 2.45 -3.22 21.29
N LEU A 391 2.58 -4.54 21.28
CA LEU A 391 2.86 -5.31 20.08
C LEU A 391 1.55 -5.70 19.39
N VAL A 392 1.36 -5.29 18.13
CA VAL A 392 0.28 -5.81 17.28
C VAL A 392 0.76 -7.08 16.59
N LYS A 393 0.07 -8.20 16.80
CA LYS A 393 0.42 -9.51 16.20
C LYS A 393 -0.29 -9.80 14.88
N GLN A 394 -1.47 -9.22 14.71
CA GLN A 394 -2.27 -9.37 13.51
C GLN A 394 -3.25 -8.21 13.40
N ARG A 395 -3.60 -7.87 12.17
CA ARG A 395 -4.63 -6.89 11.84
C ARG A 395 -5.50 -7.43 10.72
N LEU A 396 -6.81 -7.49 10.94
CA LEU A 396 -7.80 -7.82 9.91
C LEU A 396 -8.72 -6.63 9.75
N GLY A 397 -9.15 -6.34 8.52
CA GLY A 397 -10.02 -5.21 8.30
C GLY A 397 -10.76 -5.22 6.98
N GLY A 398 -11.69 -4.29 6.87
CA GLY A 398 -12.49 -4.05 5.70
C GLY A 398 -12.66 -2.56 5.46
N ARG A 399 -12.78 -2.18 4.20
CA ARG A 399 -12.94 -0.78 3.79
C ARG A 399 -14.06 -0.65 2.77
N LEU A 400 -14.88 0.37 2.94
CA LEU A 400 -15.86 0.82 1.96
C LEU A 400 -15.40 2.16 1.41
N ILE A 401 -15.29 2.28 0.08
CA ILE A 401 -14.96 3.54 -0.60
C ILE A 401 -16.18 3.98 -1.39
N LEU A 402 -16.81 5.04 -0.90
CA LEU A 402 -18.00 5.66 -1.45
C LEU A 402 -17.58 6.79 -2.39
N LEU A 403 -18.27 6.91 -3.53
CA LEU A 403 -18.04 7.95 -4.54
C LEU A 403 -19.33 8.76 -4.76
N PRO A 404 -19.73 9.64 -3.82
CA PRO A 404 -21.00 10.37 -3.93
C PRO A 404 -20.97 11.44 -5.03
N ALA A 405 -19.78 11.90 -5.42
CA ALA A 405 -19.57 12.82 -6.53
C ALA A 405 -18.25 12.52 -7.27
N PRO A 406 -18.08 12.94 -8.54
CA PRO A 406 -16.89 12.58 -9.35
C PRO A 406 -15.53 12.98 -8.76
N LYS A 407 -15.51 14.06 -7.97
CA LYS A 407 -14.31 14.66 -7.36
C LYS A 407 -14.23 14.46 -5.85
N TRP A 408 -15.13 13.70 -5.26
CA TRP A 408 -15.20 13.49 -3.81
C TRP A 408 -15.42 12.02 -3.48
N SER A 409 -14.63 11.49 -2.56
CA SER A 409 -14.80 10.15 -2.02
C SER A 409 -14.81 10.15 -0.50
N LEU A 410 -15.64 9.28 0.07
CA LEU A 410 -15.66 8.99 1.51
C LEU A 410 -15.25 7.53 1.72
N THR A 411 -14.20 7.33 2.49
CA THR A 411 -13.70 6.01 2.85
C THR A 411 -14.03 5.72 4.31
N LEU A 412 -14.67 4.57 4.57
CA LEU A 412 -14.91 4.04 5.90
C LEU A 412 -14.10 2.76 6.06
N ASP A 413 -13.17 2.74 7.00
CA ASP A 413 -12.26 1.64 7.25
C ASP A 413 -12.47 1.13 8.69
N TYR A 414 -12.63 -0.18 8.84
CA TYR A 414 -12.69 -0.84 10.12
C TYR A 414 -11.56 -1.88 10.19
N SER A 415 -10.84 -1.90 11.31
CA SER A 415 -9.89 -2.97 11.61
C SER A 415 -10.06 -3.51 13.02
N TYR A 416 -9.78 -4.80 13.13
CA TYR A 416 -9.67 -5.57 14.34
C TYR A 416 -8.22 -6.03 14.49
N MET A 417 -7.61 -5.68 15.61
CA MET A 417 -6.21 -5.99 15.90
C MET A 417 -6.12 -6.88 17.12
N SER A 418 -5.20 -7.85 17.10
CA SER A 418 -4.83 -8.60 18.30
C SER A 418 -3.47 -8.14 18.77
N ASN A 419 -3.43 -7.75 20.04
CA ASN A 419 -2.33 -7.04 20.64
C ASN A 419 -1.81 -7.81 21.85
N GLN A 420 -0.55 -7.53 22.19
CA GLN A 420 0.12 -8.01 23.38
C GLN A 420 0.80 -6.84 24.09
N SER A 421 0.66 -6.78 25.40
CA SER A 421 1.45 -5.93 26.29
C SER A 421 2.20 -6.80 27.29
N GLN A 422 3.36 -6.34 27.74
CA GLN A 422 4.16 -7.00 28.75
C GLN A 422 4.87 -5.95 29.62
N PHE A 423 5.25 -6.36 30.82
CA PHE A 423 6.07 -5.54 31.71
C PHE A 423 7.52 -5.55 31.23
N ILE A 424 8.05 -4.36 30.98
CA ILE A 424 9.41 -4.12 30.53
C ILE A 424 10.25 -3.77 31.75
N GLN A 425 11.12 -4.70 32.15
CA GLN A 425 12.03 -4.52 33.27
C GLN A 425 13.16 -3.53 32.92
N VAL A 426 13.62 -2.76 33.92
CA VAL A 426 14.79 -1.89 33.83
C VAL A 426 15.80 -2.32 34.92
N PRO A 427 17.06 -2.69 34.55
CA PRO A 427 17.55 -2.87 33.19
C PRO A 427 16.85 -4.04 32.47
N PHE A 428 16.78 -3.98 31.14
CA PHE A 428 16.13 -5.02 30.35
C PHE A 428 16.87 -6.36 30.48
N THR A 429 16.16 -7.40 30.91
CA THR A 429 16.70 -8.75 31.14
C THR A 429 16.30 -9.75 30.06
N GLY A 430 15.37 -9.39 29.17
CA GLY A 430 14.78 -10.30 28.19
C GLY A 430 13.71 -11.24 28.76
N GLU A 431 13.45 -11.20 30.06
CA GLU A 431 12.38 -11.97 30.70
C GLU A 431 11.02 -11.33 30.44
N ASN A 432 10.03 -12.14 30.07
CA ASN A 432 8.67 -11.67 29.81
C ASN A 432 7.84 -11.74 31.10
N PHE A 433 7.45 -10.57 31.59
CA PHE A 433 6.63 -10.44 32.79
C PHE A 433 5.23 -9.92 32.46
N ASN A 434 4.24 -10.41 33.23
CA ASN A 434 2.84 -9.97 33.18
C ASN A 434 2.26 -9.78 31.75
N GLN A 435 2.47 -10.76 30.88
CA GLN A 435 1.98 -10.70 29.51
C GLN A 435 0.45 -10.68 29.47
N LYS A 436 -0.12 -9.70 28.78
CA LYS A 436 -1.55 -9.52 28.56
C LYS A 436 -1.83 -9.51 27.07
N ASN A 437 -2.71 -10.39 26.60
CA ASN A 437 -3.23 -10.35 25.23
C ASN A 437 -4.62 -9.74 25.25
N TYR A 438 -4.93 -8.91 24.26
CA TYR A 438 -6.21 -8.22 24.15
C TYR A 438 -6.46 -7.84 22.70
N GLN A 439 -7.66 -7.38 22.42
CA GLN A 439 -8.05 -6.96 21.08
C GLN A 439 -8.55 -5.53 21.08
N ILE A 440 -8.41 -4.92 19.91
CA ILE A 440 -8.70 -3.51 19.69
C ILE A 440 -9.54 -3.38 18.43
N HIS A 441 -10.55 -2.54 18.49
CA HIS A 441 -11.31 -2.06 17.35
C HIS A 441 -10.76 -0.70 16.92
N SER A 442 -10.66 -0.49 15.62
CA SER A 442 -10.24 0.77 15.03
C SER A 442 -11.17 1.14 13.88
N ILE A 443 -11.66 2.37 13.88
CA ILE A 443 -12.55 2.91 12.86
C ILE A 443 -11.92 4.18 12.32
N THR A 444 -11.76 4.26 11.00
CA THR A 444 -11.25 5.43 10.30
C THR A 444 -12.27 5.92 9.29
N ALA A 445 -12.51 7.23 9.28
CA ALA A 445 -13.20 7.91 8.19
C ALA A 445 -12.20 8.80 7.46
N ILE A 446 -12.14 8.71 6.13
CA ILE A 446 -11.30 9.56 5.28
C ILE A 446 -12.18 10.23 4.23
N SER A 447 -12.16 11.55 4.17
CA SER A 447 -12.79 12.31 3.10
C SER A 447 -11.70 12.87 2.19
N SER A 448 -11.81 12.60 0.89
CA SER A 448 -10.82 12.97 -0.11
C SER A 448 -11.46 13.77 -1.24
N TRP A 449 -10.83 14.87 -1.62
CA TRP A 449 -11.23 15.72 -2.75
C TRP A 449 -10.15 15.74 -3.81
N LYS A 450 -10.56 15.75 -5.08
CA LYS A 450 -9.69 15.99 -6.24
C LYS A 450 -10.09 17.29 -6.90
N PHE A 451 -9.14 18.18 -7.15
CA PHE A 451 -9.39 19.49 -7.74
C PHE A 451 -9.21 19.49 -9.26
#